data_AF-A0A7J3U814-F1
#
_entry.id   AF-A0A7J3U814-F1
#
_cell.length_a   1.000
_cell.length_b   1.000
_cell.length_c   1.000
_cell.angle_alpha   90.00
_cell.angle_beta   90.00
_cell.angle_gamma   90.00
#
_symmetry.space_group_name_H-M   'P 1'
#
loop_
_entity.id
_entity.type
_entity.pdbx_description
1 polymer ?
#
loop_
_entity_poly.entity_id
_entity_poly.type
_entity_poly.pdbx_seq_one_letter_code
_entity_poly.pdbx_strand_id
1 'polypeptide(L)'
;MFEVKSDAKLSEVKGLASSGNTTLLFNFNTIDGVTWYSNQSFTKEGEYTLITTAYDEAGYIYKDSCMFKVGKLDLSIKELSFSSTKVFKNTPVDIKCVVKSTASVNNVTLYMYVNGSVLTNETMSFEDTLEKTFVFSWIPTVEGKVNISVYVDPNNIVPEKNELNNMINSVVTVNLPPDIMIKKMSVSSPVKEGTTAYVYADLEATGLSAATSCKVYLYASQAIMRWQSSERVYMKNVTLYPNKPFNVTLFWNPALYGSAEEKGRWIIGAEVVPFSSQQDMNFSNNRRNTFLTVTPEERNPPSISNVWCEPTTVEVGGDVTTYAEVTDDTGVYNVTLIITKPNNETERYLMKFDKTKGRWYHTLTSLKNPGVYTYSVTAVDSSYLRNRGTSNNVTFLVTEDHTPPELIDVWLTPERAQVKGNEIQIYAILHDNVGIKWVNVTIVDPNGGKTENTMEKVEENTYRFSETLNLLGRYTFYVSASDLAGNMKYSELHDFWATENLNDTDNDHIPDWWEERYGFDPYNPMDAKGDEDGDGYNELTEYNEGLDPLQPDTVFGFSQNELTVISAVLILFILVIVLSLVAIRRS
;
A
#
# COMPACT_ATOMS: atom_id res chain seq x y z
N MET A 1 -72.68 33.95 -35.15
CA MET A 1 -73.73 33.40 -36.03
C MET A 1 -74.10 32.05 -35.47
N PHE A 2 -75.39 31.79 -35.26
CA PHE A 2 -75.90 30.47 -34.87
C PHE A 2 -76.63 29.84 -36.05
N GLU A 3 -76.42 28.55 -36.23
CA GLU A 3 -77.00 27.75 -37.31
C GLU A 3 -77.71 26.55 -36.68
N VAL A 4 -78.96 26.32 -37.10
CA VAL A 4 -79.75 25.14 -36.73
C VAL A 4 -80.11 24.40 -38.01
N LYS A 5 -79.79 23.11 -38.06
CA LYS A 5 -80.12 22.22 -39.18
C LYS A 5 -81.14 21.20 -38.73
N SER A 6 -82.11 20.92 -39.59
CA SER A 6 -83.06 19.83 -39.41
C SER A 6 -83.04 18.92 -40.64
N ASP A 7 -83.52 17.69 -40.50
CA ASP A 7 -83.73 16.79 -41.65
C ASP A 7 -85.16 16.92 -42.22
N ALA A 8 -86.04 17.68 -41.55
CA ALA A 8 -87.43 17.93 -41.95
C ALA A 8 -87.70 19.42 -42.07
N LYS A 9 -88.77 19.79 -42.81
CA LYS A 9 -89.21 21.19 -42.90
C LYS A 9 -89.86 21.62 -41.58
N LEU A 10 -89.30 22.69 -41.02
CA LEU A 10 -89.79 23.32 -39.80
C LEU A 10 -90.68 24.51 -40.15
N SER A 11 -91.72 24.72 -39.35
CA SER A 11 -92.59 25.88 -39.44
C SER A 11 -92.00 27.10 -38.73
N GLU A 12 -91.30 26.89 -37.60
CA GLU A 12 -90.69 27.96 -36.82
C GLU A 12 -89.52 27.44 -35.96
N VAL A 13 -88.47 28.26 -35.80
CA VAL A 13 -87.38 28.01 -34.83
C VAL A 13 -87.16 29.24 -33.95
N LYS A 14 -87.24 29.04 -32.63
CA LYS A 14 -86.99 30.06 -31.61
C LYS A 14 -85.82 29.67 -30.74
N GLY A 15 -84.89 30.58 -30.47
CA GLY A 15 -83.81 30.37 -29.50
C GLY A 15 -83.99 31.22 -28.26
N LEU A 16 -83.52 30.72 -27.13
CA LEU A 16 -83.38 31.46 -25.88
C LEU A 16 -81.96 31.24 -25.37
N ALA A 17 -81.12 32.27 -25.39
CA ALA A 17 -79.83 32.22 -24.71
C ALA A 17 -79.96 32.84 -23.32
N SER A 18 -79.51 32.12 -22.29
CA SER A 18 -79.50 32.59 -20.91
C SER A 18 -78.11 32.56 -20.30
N SER A 19 -77.77 33.60 -19.53
CA SER A 19 -76.58 33.67 -18.69
C SER A 19 -76.93 34.43 -17.40
N GLY A 20 -77.03 33.71 -16.29
CA GLY A 20 -77.55 34.24 -15.03
C GLY A 20 -78.95 34.86 -15.19
N ASN A 21 -79.12 36.14 -14.83
CA ASN A 21 -80.38 36.88 -14.98
C ASN A 21 -80.58 37.49 -16.37
N THR A 22 -79.68 37.28 -17.32
CA THR A 22 -79.79 37.83 -18.67
C THR A 22 -80.37 36.76 -19.59
N THR A 23 -81.51 37.04 -20.22
CA THR A 23 -82.10 36.20 -21.26
C THR A 23 -82.23 36.99 -22.56
N LEU A 24 -81.90 36.34 -23.67
CA LEU A 24 -81.97 36.89 -25.02
C LEU A 24 -82.80 35.94 -25.88
N LEU A 25 -83.79 36.47 -26.59
CA LEU A 25 -84.63 35.71 -27.51
C LEU A 25 -84.09 35.85 -28.93
N PHE A 26 -84.06 34.72 -29.64
CA PHE A 26 -83.52 34.59 -30.99
C PHE A 26 -84.67 34.20 -31.90
N ASN A 27 -84.89 35.02 -32.92
CA ASN A 27 -85.66 34.58 -34.08
C ASN A 27 -84.66 34.09 -35.12
N PHE A 28 -84.92 32.90 -35.64
CA PHE A 28 -84.15 32.34 -36.73
C PHE A 28 -84.88 32.61 -38.04
N ASN A 29 -84.12 32.90 -39.09
CA ASN A 29 -84.64 33.03 -40.44
C ASN A 29 -84.18 31.83 -41.28
N THR A 30 -85.01 31.41 -42.22
CA THR A 30 -84.70 30.32 -43.15
C THR A 30 -85.02 30.73 -44.59
N ILE A 31 -84.37 30.06 -45.54
CA ILE A 31 -84.62 30.22 -46.98
C ILE A 31 -85.30 28.96 -47.54
N ASP A 32 -85.05 27.79 -46.95
CA ASP A 32 -85.44 26.47 -47.45
C ASP A 32 -86.40 25.70 -46.49
N GLY A 33 -86.59 26.19 -45.28
CA GLY A 33 -87.38 25.55 -44.22
C GLY A 33 -86.60 24.52 -43.40
N VAL A 34 -85.33 24.27 -43.72
CA VAL A 34 -84.52 23.15 -43.21
C VAL A 34 -83.27 23.65 -42.50
N THR A 35 -82.65 24.72 -43.01
CA THR A 35 -81.53 25.40 -42.37
C THR A 35 -81.93 26.79 -41.90
N TRP A 36 -81.65 27.06 -40.63
CA TRP A 36 -82.11 28.23 -39.92
C TRP A 36 -80.92 28.99 -39.33
N TYR A 37 -80.85 30.30 -39.57
CA TYR A 37 -79.73 31.13 -39.13
C TYR A 37 -80.21 32.29 -38.25
N SER A 38 -79.43 32.61 -37.23
CA SER A 38 -79.61 33.84 -36.45
C SER A 38 -78.28 34.51 -36.16
N ASN A 39 -78.21 35.81 -36.43
CA ASN A 39 -77.10 36.68 -36.06
C ASN A 39 -77.54 37.54 -34.88
N GLN A 40 -76.82 37.44 -33.76
CA GLN A 40 -77.07 38.23 -32.57
C GLN A 40 -75.78 38.81 -32.02
N SER A 41 -75.87 40.02 -31.48
CA SER A 41 -74.82 40.67 -30.71
C SER A 41 -75.11 40.57 -29.22
N PHE A 42 -74.11 40.22 -28.42
CA PHE A 42 -74.22 40.15 -26.98
C PHE A 42 -73.54 41.36 -26.36
N THR A 43 -74.20 42.01 -25.39
CA THR A 43 -73.69 43.21 -24.70
C THR A 43 -73.12 42.91 -23.32
N LYS A 44 -73.40 41.73 -22.76
CA LYS A 44 -72.87 41.28 -21.47
C LYS A 44 -71.96 40.08 -21.67
N GLU A 45 -70.85 40.08 -20.94
CA GLU A 45 -69.95 38.94 -20.88
C GLU A 45 -70.52 37.85 -19.96
N GLY A 46 -70.27 36.59 -20.28
CA GLY A 46 -70.75 35.46 -19.52
C GLY A 46 -70.69 34.14 -20.28
N GLU A 47 -70.95 33.04 -19.57
CA GLU A 47 -71.23 31.75 -20.18
C GLU A 47 -72.73 31.67 -20.45
N TYR A 48 -73.08 31.53 -21.73
CA TYR A 48 -74.45 31.48 -22.20
C TYR A 48 -74.82 30.04 -22.58
N THR A 49 -76.00 29.61 -22.15
CA THR A 49 -76.64 28.40 -22.66
C THR A 49 -77.73 28.82 -23.63
N LEU A 50 -77.58 28.49 -24.92
CA LEU A 50 -78.61 28.69 -25.93
C LEU A 50 -79.46 27.42 -26.01
N ILE A 51 -80.76 27.56 -25.75
CA ILE A 51 -81.77 26.53 -25.94
C ILE A 51 -82.61 26.90 -27.17
N THR A 52 -82.61 26.06 -28.20
CA THR A 52 -83.43 26.24 -29.40
C THR A 52 -84.65 25.34 -29.33
N THR A 53 -85.83 25.90 -29.59
CA THR A 53 -87.12 25.20 -29.71
C THR A 53 -87.58 25.27 -31.16
N ALA A 54 -87.73 24.12 -31.80
CA ALA A 54 -88.18 23.97 -33.18
C ALA A 54 -89.61 23.41 -33.24
N TYR A 55 -90.39 23.91 -34.18
CA TYR A 55 -91.78 23.52 -34.45
C TYR A 55 -91.87 22.98 -35.88
N ASP A 56 -92.51 21.84 -36.07
CA ASP A 56 -92.81 21.33 -37.43
C ASP A 56 -94.20 21.78 -37.92
N GLU A 57 -94.57 21.44 -39.15
CA GLU A 57 -95.90 21.77 -39.71
C GLU A 57 -97.05 20.90 -39.14
N ALA A 58 -96.73 19.78 -38.48
CA ALA A 58 -97.69 18.87 -37.86
C ALA A 58 -98.01 19.24 -36.39
N GLY A 59 -97.28 20.20 -35.81
CA GLY A 59 -97.44 20.69 -34.45
C GLY A 59 -96.54 20.03 -33.40
N TYR A 60 -95.54 19.24 -33.79
CA TYR A 60 -94.55 18.68 -32.88
C TYR A 60 -93.49 19.72 -32.48
N ILE A 61 -92.97 19.61 -31.25
CA ILE A 61 -92.01 20.55 -30.67
C ILE A 61 -90.76 19.79 -30.21
N TYR A 62 -89.58 20.22 -30.67
CA TYR A 62 -88.29 19.67 -30.25
C TYR A 62 -87.40 20.76 -29.63
N LYS A 63 -86.56 20.40 -28.65
CA LYS A 63 -85.62 21.32 -28.01
C LYS A 63 -84.21 20.76 -27.98
N ASP A 64 -83.23 21.60 -28.31
CA ASP A 64 -81.80 21.31 -28.20
C ASP A 64 -81.06 22.45 -27.49
N SER A 65 -79.86 22.20 -26.95
CA SER A 65 -79.09 23.22 -26.24
C SER A 65 -77.58 23.13 -26.44
N CYS A 66 -76.91 24.28 -26.52
CA CYS A 66 -75.46 24.39 -26.54
C CYS A 66 -74.95 25.47 -25.57
N MET A 67 -73.73 25.31 -25.07
CA MET A 67 -73.06 26.29 -24.20
C MET A 67 -71.93 26.97 -24.97
N PHE A 68 -71.79 28.29 -24.78
CA PHE A 68 -70.70 29.08 -25.36
C PHE A 68 -70.36 30.26 -24.45
N LYS A 69 -69.14 30.81 -24.59
CA LYS A 69 -68.65 31.93 -23.79
C LYS A 69 -68.60 33.20 -24.61
N VAL A 70 -69.08 34.29 -24.02
CA VAL A 70 -69.02 35.65 -24.58
C VAL A 70 -68.11 36.47 -23.67
N GLY A 71 -67.03 37.03 -24.21
CA GLY A 71 -66.14 37.94 -23.48
C GLY A 71 -64.97 38.38 -24.34
N LYS A 72 -64.26 39.44 -23.92
CA LYS A 72 -63.01 39.85 -24.55
C LYS A 72 -61.87 38.87 -24.24
N LEU A 73 -61.07 38.58 -25.26
CA LEU A 73 -59.82 37.82 -25.15
C LEU A 73 -58.80 38.58 -24.27
N ASP A 74 -57.92 37.89 -23.56
CA ASP A 74 -56.75 38.49 -22.92
C ASP A 74 -55.50 37.70 -23.33
N LEU A 75 -54.56 38.36 -24.01
CA LEU A 75 -53.21 37.87 -24.23
C LEU A 75 -52.32 38.42 -23.12
N SER A 76 -51.28 37.66 -22.77
CA SER A 76 -50.31 38.11 -21.78
C SER A 76 -49.00 37.37 -21.93
N ILE A 77 -47.91 38.02 -21.53
CA ILE A 77 -46.59 37.39 -21.46
C ILE A 77 -46.29 37.00 -20.01
N LYS A 78 -46.09 35.70 -19.78
CA LYS A 78 -45.94 35.12 -18.44
C LYS A 78 -44.49 35.13 -17.95
N GLU A 79 -43.55 34.82 -18.83
CA GLU A 79 -42.15 34.65 -18.47
C GLU A 79 -41.23 35.04 -19.63
N LEU A 80 -40.10 35.66 -19.28
CA LEU A 80 -38.95 35.86 -20.16
C LEU A 80 -37.70 35.32 -19.44
N SER A 81 -37.05 34.33 -20.02
CA SER A 81 -35.83 33.72 -19.48
C SER A 81 -34.74 33.56 -20.53
N PHE A 82 -33.49 33.39 -20.09
CA PHE A 82 -32.30 33.35 -20.93
C PHE A 82 -31.56 32.02 -20.70
N SER A 83 -30.96 31.44 -21.74
CA SER A 83 -30.19 30.19 -21.62
C SER A 83 -28.92 30.31 -20.79
N SER A 84 -28.40 31.54 -20.62
CA SER A 84 -27.23 31.84 -19.78
C SER A 84 -27.52 32.97 -18.79
N THR A 85 -27.01 32.82 -17.57
CA THR A 85 -27.05 33.86 -16.52
C THR A 85 -26.08 35.02 -16.79
N LYS A 86 -25.06 34.80 -17.63
CA LYS A 86 -24.10 35.81 -18.08
C LYS A 86 -24.08 35.87 -19.60
N VAL A 87 -24.38 37.04 -20.15
CA VAL A 87 -24.36 37.29 -21.59
C VAL A 87 -23.05 37.96 -21.98
N PHE A 88 -22.42 37.47 -23.05
CA PHE A 88 -21.14 37.97 -23.56
C PHE A 88 -21.31 38.47 -24.99
N LYS A 89 -20.62 39.56 -25.33
CA LYS A 89 -20.59 40.12 -26.68
C LYS A 89 -20.14 39.04 -27.68
N ASN A 90 -20.83 38.96 -28.82
CA ASN A 90 -20.64 38.01 -29.91
C ASN A 90 -20.91 36.52 -29.58
N THR A 91 -21.46 36.21 -28.40
CA THR A 91 -21.85 34.84 -28.02
C THR A 91 -23.36 34.66 -28.18
N PRO A 92 -23.84 33.62 -28.88
CA PRO A 92 -25.28 33.38 -29.02
C PRO A 92 -25.93 33.07 -27.66
N VAL A 93 -27.10 33.67 -27.43
CA VAL A 93 -27.94 33.46 -26.24
C VAL A 93 -29.35 33.16 -26.70
N ASP A 94 -29.95 32.12 -26.14
CA ASP A 94 -31.33 31.77 -26.42
C ASP A 94 -32.25 32.46 -25.41
N ILE A 95 -33.29 33.09 -25.93
CA ILE A 95 -34.26 33.87 -25.17
C ILE A 95 -35.60 33.15 -25.27
N LYS A 96 -36.06 32.65 -24.14
CA LYS A 96 -37.30 31.92 -24.00
C LYS A 96 -38.40 32.86 -23.52
N CYS A 97 -39.53 32.86 -24.22
CA CYS A 97 -40.71 33.64 -23.89
C CYS A 97 -41.93 32.72 -23.80
N VAL A 98 -42.78 32.91 -22.78
CA VAL A 98 -44.03 32.16 -22.61
C VAL A 98 -45.22 33.10 -22.76
N VAL A 99 -46.06 32.85 -23.76
CA VAL A 99 -47.24 33.66 -24.09
C VAL A 99 -48.49 32.87 -23.75
N LYS A 100 -49.46 33.52 -23.11
CA LYS A 100 -50.72 32.92 -22.69
C LYS A 100 -51.91 33.69 -23.28
N SER A 101 -52.94 32.94 -23.66
CA SER A 101 -54.23 33.45 -24.10
C SER A 101 -55.36 32.92 -23.21
N THR A 102 -56.45 33.66 -23.05
CA THR A 102 -57.64 33.17 -22.31
C THR A 102 -58.68 32.47 -23.18
N ALA A 103 -58.56 32.55 -24.50
CA ALA A 103 -59.43 31.88 -25.47
C ALA A 103 -58.71 31.64 -26.79
N SER A 104 -59.33 30.87 -27.70
CA SER A 104 -58.74 30.58 -28.99
C SER A 104 -58.72 31.83 -29.87
N VAL A 105 -57.57 32.09 -30.52
CA VAL A 105 -57.36 33.27 -31.38
C VAL A 105 -56.37 32.91 -32.48
N ASN A 106 -56.60 33.42 -33.69
CA ASN A 106 -55.73 33.16 -34.84
C ASN A 106 -54.99 34.43 -35.25
N ASN A 107 -53.81 34.27 -35.85
CA ASN A 107 -53.00 35.36 -36.43
C ASN A 107 -52.54 36.43 -35.44
N VAL A 108 -52.14 36.04 -34.23
CA VAL A 108 -51.48 36.92 -33.28
C VAL A 108 -50.00 37.04 -33.65
N THR A 109 -49.45 38.25 -33.68
CA THR A 109 -48.02 38.45 -33.97
C THR A 109 -47.25 38.80 -32.70
N LEU A 110 -46.14 38.11 -32.47
CA LEU A 110 -45.17 38.41 -31.43
C LEU A 110 -44.01 39.20 -32.03
N TYR A 111 -43.64 40.33 -31.42
CA TYR A 111 -42.43 41.08 -31.78
C TYR A 111 -41.43 41.05 -30.64
N MET A 112 -40.18 40.84 -30.99
CA MET A 112 -39.06 40.94 -30.08
C MET A 112 -38.17 42.11 -30.46
N TYR A 113 -37.83 42.95 -29.49
CA TYR A 113 -37.00 44.13 -29.67
C TYR A 113 -35.73 44.05 -28.81
N VAL A 114 -34.64 44.56 -29.37
CA VAL A 114 -33.35 44.76 -28.71
C VAL A 114 -33.03 46.26 -28.79
N ASN A 115 -32.96 46.95 -27.66
CA ASN A 115 -32.78 48.41 -27.58
C ASN A 115 -33.75 49.19 -28.51
N GLY A 116 -34.99 48.73 -28.62
CA GLY A 116 -36.02 49.36 -29.46
C GLY A 116 -35.96 49.02 -30.96
N SER A 117 -34.97 48.25 -31.42
CA SER A 117 -34.93 47.73 -32.79
C SER A 117 -35.54 46.33 -32.84
N VAL A 118 -36.34 46.02 -33.88
CA VAL A 118 -36.92 44.69 -34.07
C VAL A 118 -35.80 43.68 -34.30
N LEU A 119 -35.71 42.66 -33.43
CA LEU A 119 -34.83 41.51 -33.60
C LEU A 119 -35.48 40.49 -34.54
N THR A 120 -36.73 40.12 -34.25
CA THR A 120 -37.51 39.15 -35.02
C THR A 120 -39.00 39.29 -34.71
N ASN A 121 -39.85 38.75 -35.56
CA ASN A 121 -41.28 38.58 -35.29
C ASN A 121 -41.72 37.15 -35.66
N GLU A 122 -42.77 36.67 -35.00
CA GLU A 122 -43.42 35.40 -35.36
C GLU A 122 -44.93 35.51 -35.22
N THR A 123 -45.65 34.84 -36.12
CA THR A 123 -47.12 34.77 -36.11
C THR A 123 -47.58 33.44 -35.53
N MET A 124 -48.61 33.48 -34.69
CA MET A 124 -49.11 32.33 -33.96
C MET A 124 -50.64 32.30 -33.87
N SER A 125 -51.17 31.12 -33.60
CA SER A 125 -52.59 30.89 -33.27
C SER A 125 -52.70 30.05 -32.00
N PHE A 126 -53.69 30.32 -31.16
CA PHE A 126 -54.06 29.53 -30.00
C PHE A 126 -55.34 28.77 -30.34
N GLU A 127 -55.26 27.47 -30.55
CA GLU A 127 -56.42 26.61 -30.87
C GLU A 127 -56.78 25.79 -29.63
N ASP A 128 -56.05 24.69 -29.40
CA ASP A 128 -56.27 23.77 -28.26
C ASP A 128 -55.41 24.10 -27.02
N THR A 129 -54.25 24.72 -27.24
CA THR A 129 -53.30 25.11 -26.19
C THR A 129 -53.32 26.61 -26.01
N LEU A 130 -53.70 27.04 -24.81
CA LEU A 130 -53.82 28.45 -24.41
C LEU A 130 -52.50 29.03 -23.87
N GLU A 131 -51.41 28.26 -23.86
CA GLU A 131 -50.06 28.71 -23.48
C GLU A 131 -49.06 28.14 -24.48
N LYS A 132 -48.19 29.00 -25.04
CA LYS A 132 -47.16 28.64 -26.02
C LYS A 132 -45.80 29.22 -25.62
N THR A 133 -44.75 28.46 -25.89
CA THR A 133 -43.36 28.84 -25.61
C THR A 133 -42.63 29.12 -26.90
N PHE A 134 -41.88 30.22 -26.93
CA PHE A 134 -41.03 30.65 -28.03
C PHE A 134 -39.58 30.70 -27.59
N VAL A 135 -38.65 30.36 -28.49
CA VAL A 135 -37.21 30.43 -28.25
C VAL A 135 -36.57 31.15 -29.42
N PHE A 136 -35.88 32.25 -29.14
CA PHE A 136 -35.18 33.07 -30.11
C PHE A 136 -33.69 33.09 -29.84
N SER A 137 -32.86 33.02 -30.87
CA SER A 137 -31.41 33.16 -30.71
C SER A 137 -30.98 34.61 -30.95
N TRP A 138 -30.20 35.17 -30.02
CA TRP A 138 -29.69 36.54 -30.08
C TRP A 138 -28.17 36.56 -29.92
N ILE A 139 -27.48 37.29 -30.82
CA ILE A 139 -26.05 37.54 -30.73
C ILE A 139 -25.84 39.03 -30.38
N PRO A 140 -25.43 39.37 -29.15
CA PRO A 140 -25.19 40.75 -28.73
C PRO A 140 -23.96 41.34 -29.40
N THR A 141 -24.12 42.47 -30.09
CA THR A 141 -23.02 43.14 -30.82
C THR A 141 -22.41 44.32 -30.07
N VAL A 142 -23.02 44.74 -28.95
CA VAL A 142 -22.61 45.90 -28.15
C VAL A 142 -22.51 45.50 -26.67
N GLU A 143 -21.50 46.02 -25.96
CA GLU A 143 -21.34 45.81 -24.53
C GLU A 143 -22.21 46.76 -23.70
N GLY A 144 -22.48 46.40 -22.44
CA GLY A 144 -23.25 47.22 -21.52
C GLY A 144 -24.70 46.75 -21.33
N LYS A 145 -25.55 47.64 -20.81
CA LYS A 145 -26.95 47.32 -20.53
C LYS A 145 -27.78 47.39 -21.81
N VAL A 146 -28.41 46.28 -22.17
CA VAL A 146 -29.29 46.14 -23.33
C VAL A 146 -30.70 45.86 -22.82
N ASN A 147 -31.68 46.62 -23.31
CA ASN A 147 -33.09 46.41 -23.01
C ASN A 147 -33.69 45.43 -24.02
N ILE A 148 -34.21 44.31 -23.54
CA ILE A 148 -34.93 43.32 -24.33
C ILE A 148 -36.41 43.49 -24.00
N SER A 149 -37.24 43.74 -25.01
CA SER A 149 -38.69 43.80 -24.85
C SER A 149 -39.39 42.86 -25.82
N VAL A 150 -40.43 42.20 -25.33
CA VAL A 150 -41.28 41.33 -26.14
C VAL A 150 -42.70 41.86 -26.05
N TYR A 151 -43.37 41.96 -27.20
CA TYR A 151 -44.76 42.40 -27.34
C TYR A 151 -45.57 41.32 -28.04
N VAL A 152 -46.72 40.98 -27.49
CA VAL A 152 -47.75 40.21 -28.19
C VAL A 152 -48.81 41.18 -28.72
N ASP A 153 -49.25 40.96 -29.95
CA ASP A 153 -50.17 41.84 -30.69
C ASP A 153 -49.85 43.36 -30.62
N PRO A 154 -48.63 43.81 -30.96
CA PRO A 154 -48.27 45.23 -30.85
C PRO A 154 -49.05 46.16 -31.79
N ASN A 155 -49.68 45.60 -32.82
CA ASN A 155 -50.51 46.35 -33.76
C ASN A 155 -51.96 46.52 -33.25
N ASN A 156 -52.29 45.93 -32.09
CA ASN A 156 -53.62 45.92 -31.49
C ASN A 156 -54.70 45.53 -32.51
N ILE A 157 -54.44 44.43 -33.23
CA ILE A 157 -55.35 43.90 -34.25
C ILE A 157 -56.46 43.10 -33.56
N VAL A 158 -56.16 42.47 -32.43
CA VAL A 158 -57.06 41.66 -31.63
C VAL A 158 -57.49 42.49 -30.41
N PRO A 159 -58.76 42.88 -30.28
CA PRO A 159 -59.21 43.66 -29.13
C PRO A 159 -59.14 42.86 -27.83
N GLU A 160 -58.45 43.38 -26.81
CA GLU A 160 -58.17 42.65 -25.58
C GLU A 160 -58.91 43.18 -24.36
N LYS A 161 -58.91 42.37 -23.30
CA LYS A 161 -59.43 42.76 -21.99
C LYS A 161 -58.45 43.69 -21.28
N ASN A 162 -57.16 43.40 -21.35
CA ASN A 162 -56.10 44.24 -20.81
C ASN A 162 -55.01 44.49 -21.86
N GLU A 163 -54.98 45.67 -22.43
CA GLU A 163 -53.96 46.05 -23.43
C GLU A 163 -52.55 46.24 -22.82
N LEU A 164 -52.42 46.20 -21.48
CA LEU A 164 -51.19 46.59 -20.79
C LEU A 164 -50.31 45.41 -20.35
N ASN A 165 -50.81 44.17 -20.34
CA ASN A 165 -50.05 42.96 -19.97
C ASN A 165 -49.46 42.21 -21.18
N ASN A 166 -49.53 42.83 -22.36
CA ASN A 166 -49.00 42.34 -23.62
C ASN A 166 -47.50 42.55 -23.81
N MET A 167 -46.84 43.17 -22.83
CA MET A 167 -45.43 43.51 -22.91
C MET A 167 -44.69 42.99 -21.68
N ILE A 168 -43.52 42.40 -21.91
CA ILE A 168 -42.51 42.15 -20.88
C ILE A 168 -41.19 42.80 -21.30
N ASN A 169 -40.46 43.37 -20.34
CA ASN A 169 -39.13 43.93 -20.55
C ASN A 169 -38.12 43.32 -19.57
N SER A 170 -36.87 43.23 -20.01
CA SER A 170 -35.76 42.80 -19.17
C SER A 170 -34.48 43.50 -19.59
N VAL A 171 -33.74 44.01 -18.62
CA VAL A 171 -32.44 44.65 -18.85
C VAL A 171 -31.34 43.62 -18.64
N VAL A 172 -30.65 43.28 -19.71
CA VAL A 172 -29.54 42.33 -19.73
C VAL A 172 -28.21 43.09 -19.77
N THR A 173 -27.25 42.69 -18.93
CA THR A 173 -25.90 43.26 -18.99
C THR A 173 -25.01 42.36 -19.86
N VAL A 174 -24.59 42.87 -21.02
CA VAL A 174 -23.65 42.23 -21.93
C VAL A 174 -22.21 42.56 -21.48
N ASN A 175 -21.45 41.54 -21.13
CA ASN A 175 -20.04 41.66 -20.74
C ASN A 175 -19.11 41.36 -21.93
N LEU A 176 -17.86 41.81 -21.86
CA LEU A 176 -16.83 41.30 -22.75
C LEU A 176 -16.44 39.86 -22.34
N PRO A 177 -16.12 38.99 -23.32
CA PRO A 177 -15.53 37.70 -23.00
C PRO A 177 -14.16 37.90 -22.31
N PRO A 178 -13.68 36.91 -21.54
CA PRO A 178 -12.31 36.94 -21.04
C PRO A 178 -11.28 36.92 -22.17
N ASP A 179 -10.20 37.68 -22.03
CA ASP A 179 -8.95 37.48 -22.77
C ASP A 179 -7.91 36.99 -21.77
N ILE A 180 -7.65 35.69 -21.77
CA ILE A 180 -6.67 35.06 -20.90
C ILE A 180 -5.38 34.93 -21.70
N MET A 181 -4.23 35.15 -21.07
CA MET A 181 -2.96 35.00 -21.76
C MET A 181 -1.84 34.53 -20.86
N ILE A 182 -0.87 33.86 -21.47
CA ILE A 182 0.40 33.54 -20.82
C ILE A 182 1.43 34.63 -21.20
N LYS A 183 1.65 35.57 -20.29
CA LYS A 183 2.58 36.70 -20.49
C LYS A 183 4.02 36.26 -20.58
N LYS A 184 4.44 35.38 -19.66
CA LYS A 184 5.81 34.90 -19.57
C LYS A 184 5.83 33.45 -19.11
N MET A 185 6.85 32.73 -19.55
CA MET A 185 7.13 31.38 -19.12
C MET A 185 8.63 31.22 -18.92
N SER A 186 9.04 30.53 -17.86
CA SER A 186 10.44 30.24 -17.57
C SER A 186 10.58 28.88 -16.90
N VAL A 187 11.67 28.20 -17.20
CA VAL A 187 12.03 26.90 -16.64
C VAL A 187 13.51 26.93 -16.28
N SER A 188 13.88 26.34 -15.15
CA SER A 188 15.29 26.16 -14.81
C SER A 188 15.89 25.12 -15.76
N SER A 189 16.99 25.46 -16.44
CA SER A 189 17.66 24.58 -17.40
C SER A 189 19.18 24.74 -17.27
N PRO A 190 19.98 23.66 -17.28
CA PRO A 190 19.56 22.27 -17.48
C PRO A 190 18.98 21.60 -16.22
N VAL A 191 18.24 20.50 -16.42
CA VAL A 191 17.70 19.64 -15.36
C VAL A 191 18.25 18.22 -15.52
N LYS A 192 18.53 17.52 -14.43
CA LYS A 192 19.03 16.14 -14.49
C LYS A 192 17.87 15.15 -14.71
N GLU A 193 18.06 14.14 -15.57
CA GLU A 193 17.06 13.10 -15.82
C GLU A 193 16.59 12.45 -14.50
N GLY A 194 15.30 12.10 -14.39
CA GLY A 194 14.72 11.54 -13.17
C GLY A 194 14.37 12.56 -12.09
N THR A 195 14.81 13.82 -12.20
CA THR A 195 14.45 14.90 -11.26
C THR A 195 13.21 15.68 -11.69
N THR A 196 12.68 16.52 -10.78
CA THR A 196 11.52 17.38 -11.09
C THR A 196 11.96 18.64 -11.81
N ALA A 197 11.41 18.91 -12.99
CA ALA A 197 11.55 20.21 -13.66
C ALA A 197 10.42 21.15 -13.24
N TYR A 198 10.77 22.31 -12.66
CA TYR A 198 9.83 23.34 -12.26
C TYR A 198 9.66 24.40 -13.35
N VAL A 199 8.42 24.70 -13.69
CA VAL A 199 8.04 25.63 -14.76
C VAL A 199 7.16 26.72 -14.17
N TYR A 200 7.56 27.97 -14.35
CA TYR A 200 6.85 29.14 -13.88
C TYR A 200 6.19 29.83 -15.07
N ALA A 201 4.89 30.10 -14.96
CA ALA A 201 4.14 30.84 -15.97
C ALA A 201 3.40 32.02 -15.32
N ASP A 202 3.51 33.19 -15.94
CA ASP A 202 2.81 34.41 -15.54
C ASP A 202 1.53 34.52 -16.39
N LEU A 203 0.38 34.41 -15.74
CA LEU A 203 -0.94 34.48 -16.34
C LEU A 203 -1.57 35.86 -16.11
N GLU A 204 -2.35 36.31 -17.07
CA GLU A 204 -3.18 37.51 -16.95
C GLU A 204 -4.54 37.25 -17.59
N ALA A 205 -5.59 37.87 -17.04
CA ALA A 205 -6.93 37.87 -17.61
C ALA A 205 -7.44 39.31 -17.72
N THR A 206 -7.84 39.72 -18.92
CA THR A 206 -8.48 41.03 -19.18
C THR A 206 -9.91 40.82 -19.71
N GLY A 207 -10.70 41.90 -19.82
CA GLY A 207 -12.07 41.85 -20.36
C GLY A 207 -13.16 41.34 -19.40
N LEU A 208 -12.83 41.05 -18.14
CA LEU A 208 -13.79 40.51 -17.15
C LEU A 208 -14.16 41.50 -16.04
N SER A 209 -15.37 41.33 -15.49
CA SER A 209 -15.82 41.97 -14.24
C SER A 209 -15.74 41.06 -13.00
N ALA A 210 -15.39 39.77 -13.17
CA ALA A 210 -15.36 38.75 -12.11
C ALA A 210 -14.25 37.70 -12.34
N ALA A 211 -13.94 36.91 -11.31
CA ALA A 211 -12.93 35.86 -11.39
C ALA A 211 -13.33 34.69 -12.30
N THR A 212 -12.37 34.12 -13.03
CA THR A 212 -12.57 33.01 -13.98
C THR A 212 -11.73 31.81 -13.59
N SER A 213 -12.40 30.66 -13.39
CA SER A 213 -11.74 29.38 -13.18
C SER A 213 -11.18 28.87 -14.50
N CYS A 214 -9.91 28.50 -14.52
CA CYS A 214 -9.18 27.99 -15.67
C CYS A 214 -8.41 26.70 -15.31
N LYS A 215 -8.11 25.89 -16.32
CA LYS A 215 -7.17 24.77 -16.25
C LYS A 215 -5.89 25.18 -16.98
N VAL A 216 -4.76 25.00 -16.32
CA VAL A 216 -3.43 25.19 -16.93
C VAL A 216 -2.84 23.82 -17.17
N TYR A 217 -2.56 23.50 -18.43
CA TYR A 217 -1.90 22.28 -18.86
C TYR A 217 -0.43 22.55 -19.15
N LEU A 218 0.43 21.63 -18.76
CA LEU A 218 1.84 21.59 -19.14
C LEU A 218 2.04 20.47 -20.15
N TYR A 219 2.75 20.77 -21.22
CA TYR A 219 3.11 19.87 -22.30
C TYR A 219 4.63 19.74 -22.41
N ALA A 220 5.10 18.55 -22.72
CA ALA A 220 6.51 18.29 -23.04
C ALA A 220 6.57 17.49 -24.34
N SER A 221 7.31 18.00 -25.33
CA SER A 221 7.54 17.29 -26.60
C SER A 221 8.96 17.47 -27.11
N GLN A 222 9.41 16.50 -27.89
CA GLN A 222 10.68 16.51 -28.61
C GLN A 222 10.44 16.77 -30.10
N ALA A 223 11.37 17.48 -30.75
CA ALA A 223 11.28 18.00 -32.12
C ALA A 223 10.15 19.03 -32.38
N ILE A 224 8.88 18.64 -32.20
CA ILE A 224 7.70 19.45 -32.56
C ILE A 224 6.62 19.31 -31.49
N MET A 225 6.01 20.44 -31.09
CA MET A 225 4.88 20.48 -30.16
C MET A 225 3.54 20.51 -30.91
N ARG A 226 2.71 19.48 -30.74
CA ARG A 226 1.41 19.35 -31.41
C ARG A 226 0.23 19.75 -30.53
N TRP A 227 0.46 20.01 -29.24
CA TRP A 227 -0.58 20.42 -28.28
C TRP A 227 -1.70 19.39 -28.11
N GLN A 228 -1.31 18.11 -28.13
CA GLN A 228 -2.21 16.97 -28.00
C GLN A 228 -2.19 16.38 -26.59
N SER A 229 -3.22 15.62 -26.22
CA SER A 229 -3.36 15.03 -24.88
C SER A 229 -2.21 14.09 -24.50
N SER A 230 -1.58 13.41 -25.45
CA SER A 230 -0.44 12.52 -25.21
C SER A 230 0.86 13.26 -24.82
N GLU A 231 0.96 14.54 -25.13
CA GLU A 231 2.11 15.40 -24.76
C GLU A 231 1.91 16.06 -23.38
N ARG A 232 0.74 15.89 -22.74
CA ARG A 232 0.43 16.50 -21.44
C ARG A 232 1.16 15.78 -20.32
N VAL A 233 1.93 16.54 -19.55
CA VAL A 233 2.69 16.02 -18.40
C VAL A 233 2.13 16.49 -17.06
N TYR A 234 1.36 17.58 -17.04
CA TYR A 234 0.79 18.12 -15.81
C TYR A 234 -0.46 18.98 -16.06
N MET A 235 -1.30 19.11 -15.04
CA MET A 235 -2.50 19.96 -15.06
C MET A 235 -2.73 20.58 -13.69
N LYS A 236 -3.13 21.85 -13.66
CA LYS A 236 -3.48 22.58 -12.45
C LYS A 236 -4.70 23.46 -12.67
N ASN A 237 -5.64 23.42 -11.73
CA ASN A 237 -6.77 24.34 -11.71
C ASN A 237 -6.34 25.66 -11.05
N VAL A 238 -6.70 26.78 -11.67
CA VAL A 238 -6.39 28.14 -11.18
C VAL A 238 -7.61 29.03 -11.30
N THR A 239 -7.71 30.05 -10.44
CA THR A 239 -8.75 31.07 -10.52
C THR A 239 -8.08 32.41 -10.78
N LEU A 240 -8.36 33.00 -11.93
CA LEU A 240 -7.77 34.28 -12.34
C LEU A 240 -8.71 35.43 -11.98
N TYR A 241 -8.14 36.54 -11.51
CA TYR A 241 -8.88 37.77 -11.23
C TYR A 241 -8.60 38.81 -12.32
N PRO A 242 -9.59 39.63 -12.72
CA PRO A 242 -9.41 40.60 -13.79
C PRO A 242 -8.29 41.60 -13.50
N ASN A 243 -7.45 41.87 -14.50
CA ASN A 243 -6.34 42.83 -14.47
C ASN A 243 -5.35 42.61 -13.29
N LYS A 244 -5.27 41.39 -12.77
CA LYS A 244 -4.29 41.01 -11.75
C LYS A 244 -3.36 39.93 -12.31
N PRO A 245 -2.03 40.14 -12.28
CA PRO A 245 -1.09 39.10 -12.67
C PRO A 245 -1.16 37.93 -11.69
N PHE A 246 -1.06 36.71 -12.21
CA PHE A 246 -1.10 35.48 -11.42
C PHE A 246 0.05 34.55 -11.84
N ASN A 247 0.94 34.23 -10.91
CA ASN A 247 2.07 33.35 -11.19
C ASN A 247 1.70 31.92 -10.81
N VAL A 248 1.81 31.00 -11.77
CA VAL A 248 1.54 29.57 -11.57
C VAL A 248 2.83 28.77 -11.68
N THR A 249 3.08 27.94 -10.67
CA THR A 249 4.11 26.90 -10.72
C THR A 249 3.49 25.59 -11.19
N LEU A 250 4.09 25.03 -12.24
CA LEU A 250 3.81 23.73 -12.85
C LEU A 250 5.06 22.86 -12.70
N PHE A 251 4.90 21.53 -12.73
CA PHE A 251 6.04 20.63 -12.61
C PHE A 251 5.95 19.45 -13.56
N TRP A 252 7.09 19.00 -14.06
CA TRP A 252 7.23 17.77 -14.82
C TRP A 252 8.13 16.81 -14.04
N ASN A 253 7.56 15.70 -13.56
CA ASN A 253 8.25 14.72 -12.72
C ASN A 253 7.83 13.29 -13.10
N PRO A 254 8.79 12.40 -13.44
CA PRO A 254 10.21 12.67 -13.66
C PRO A 254 10.46 13.33 -15.02
N ALA A 255 11.44 14.24 -15.09
CA ALA A 255 11.95 14.75 -16.36
C ALA A 255 12.74 13.65 -17.07
N LEU A 256 12.41 13.37 -18.33
CA LEU A 256 13.02 12.29 -19.12
C LEU A 256 14.08 12.83 -20.07
N TYR A 257 15.17 12.08 -20.32
CA TYR A 257 16.14 12.48 -21.34
C TYR A 257 15.56 12.41 -22.76
N GLY A 258 14.68 11.44 -23.00
CA GLY A 258 14.03 11.23 -24.29
C GLY A 258 14.97 10.67 -25.36
N SER A 259 14.73 11.01 -26.62
CA SER A 259 15.47 10.53 -27.78
C SER A 259 16.92 11.01 -27.78
N ALA A 260 17.84 10.10 -28.14
CA ALA A 260 19.25 10.39 -28.32
C ALA A 260 19.52 11.42 -29.44
N GLU A 261 18.66 11.49 -30.46
CA GLU A 261 18.79 12.44 -31.57
C GLU A 261 18.63 13.90 -31.10
N GLU A 262 17.72 14.12 -30.15
CA GLU A 262 17.43 15.46 -29.62
C GLU A 262 18.38 15.89 -28.50
N LYS A 263 19.22 14.97 -28.02
CA LYS A 263 20.26 15.19 -26.99
C LYS A 263 19.69 15.87 -25.73
N GLY A 264 18.53 15.41 -25.27
CA GLY A 264 17.88 15.94 -24.08
C GLY A 264 17.17 17.29 -24.26
N ARG A 265 17.06 17.82 -25.48
CA ARG A 265 16.31 19.07 -25.73
C ARG A 265 14.81 18.79 -25.76
N TRP A 266 14.07 19.55 -24.97
CA TRP A 266 12.62 19.48 -24.86
C TRP A 266 12.00 20.85 -25.13
N ILE A 267 10.88 20.84 -25.85
CA ILE A 267 9.96 21.97 -25.94
C ILE A 267 8.96 21.79 -24.80
N ILE A 268 8.90 22.76 -23.90
CA ILE A 268 7.96 22.81 -22.79
C ILE A 268 6.91 23.86 -23.10
N GLY A 269 5.65 23.46 -23.16
CA GLY A 269 4.52 24.30 -23.52
C GLY A 269 3.54 24.41 -22.37
N ALA A 270 2.97 25.60 -22.15
CA ALA A 270 1.84 25.78 -21.27
C ALA A 270 0.64 26.25 -22.08
N GLU A 271 -0.53 25.75 -21.72
CA GLU A 271 -1.82 26.18 -22.26
C GLU A 271 -2.77 26.46 -21.11
N VAL A 272 -3.46 27.61 -21.17
CA VAL A 272 -4.53 27.93 -20.23
C VAL A 272 -5.88 27.83 -20.94
N VAL A 273 -6.83 27.13 -20.32
CA VAL A 273 -8.16 26.83 -20.87
C VAL A 273 -9.23 27.21 -19.84
N PRO A 274 -10.18 28.10 -20.15
CA PRO A 274 -11.28 28.43 -19.23
C PRO A 274 -12.22 27.23 -18.99
N PHE A 275 -12.83 27.14 -17.80
CA PHE A 275 -13.72 26.02 -17.42
C PHE A 275 -15.09 26.03 -18.10
N SER A 276 -15.58 27.22 -18.47
CA SER A 276 -16.86 27.41 -19.15
C SER A 276 -16.65 27.42 -20.65
N SER A 277 -17.70 27.14 -21.43
CA SER A 277 -17.76 27.36 -22.88
C SER A 277 -17.62 28.84 -23.30
N GLN A 278 -17.02 29.68 -22.45
CA GLN A 278 -16.67 31.06 -22.74
C GLN A 278 -15.58 31.05 -23.81
N GLN A 279 -15.89 31.64 -24.96
CA GLN A 279 -14.88 31.96 -25.95
C GLN A 279 -13.92 32.97 -25.34
N ASP A 280 -12.63 32.65 -25.42
CA ASP A 280 -11.56 33.60 -25.16
C ASP A 280 -11.48 34.59 -26.33
N MET A 281 -11.33 35.89 -26.06
CA MET A 281 -11.22 36.90 -27.11
C MET A 281 -10.02 36.65 -28.04
N ASN A 282 -8.96 36.01 -27.55
CA ASN A 282 -7.78 35.68 -28.33
C ASN A 282 -7.19 34.32 -27.95
N PHE A 283 -7.75 33.23 -28.49
CA PHE A 283 -7.23 31.88 -28.22
C PHE A 283 -5.73 31.66 -28.56
N SER A 284 -5.10 32.53 -29.35
CA SER A 284 -3.70 32.36 -29.76
C SER A 284 -2.68 32.72 -28.67
N ASN A 285 -3.02 33.61 -27.73
CA ASN A 285 -2.13 34.03 -26.63
C ASN A 285 -2.26 33.14 -25.37
N ASN A 286 -3.18 32.18 -25.39
CA ASN A 286 -3.40 31.17 -24.36
C ASN A 286 -2.31 30.11 -24.30
N ARG A 287 -1.41 30.08 -25.29
CA ARG A 287 -0.32 29.13 -25.41
C ARG A 287 1.01 29.86 -25.43
N ARG A 288 1.99 29.32 -24.71
CA ARG A 288 3.38 29.77 -24.77
C ARG A 288 4.31 28.59 -24.55
N ASN A 289 5.50 28.63 -25.13
CA ASN A 289 6.50 27.60 -24.93
C ASN A 289 7.87 28.18 -24.54
N THR A 290 8.73 27.31 -24.05
CA THR A 290 10.13 27.53 -23.72
C THR A 290 10.92 26.25 -23.99
N PHE A 291 12.24 26.33 -23.97
CA PHE A 291 13.11 25.17 -24.11
C PHE A 291 13.68 24.73 -22.76
N LEU A 292 13.83 23.43 -22.58
CA LEU A 292 14.48 22.80 -21.44
C LEU A 292 15.52 21.81 -21.98
N THR A 293 16.72 21.81 -21.41
CA THR A 293 17.70 20.75 -21.66
C THR A 293 17.75 19.81 -20.47
N VAL A 294 17.51 18.53 -20.70
CA VAL A 294 17.65 17.46 -19.72
C VAL A 294 19.02 16.79 -19.93
N THR A 295 19.87 16.78 -18.92
CA THR A 295 21.15 16.05 -18.98
C THR A 295 20.92 14.57 -18.65
N PRO A 296 21.55 13.64 -19.39
CA PRO A 296 21.33 12.22 -19.18
C PRO A 296 21.84 11.80 -17.80
N GLU A 297 21.16 10.84 -17.18
CA GLU A 297 21.69 10.16 -16.00
C GLU A 297 22.83 9.21 -16.37
N GLU A 298 23.57 8.77 -15.37
CA GLU A 298 24.48 7.64 -15.44
C GLU A 298 23.75 6.36 -15.94
N ARG A 299 24.41 5.59 -16.80
CA ARG A 299 23.83 4.44 -17.55
C ARG A 299 24.71 3.18 -17.51
N ASN A 300 25.91 3.24 -16.94
CA ASN A 300 26.80 2.10 -16.82
C ASN A 300 26.34 1.23 -15.65
N PRO A 301 26.30 -0.10 -15.81
CA PRO A 301 26.10 -0.99 -14.68
C PRO A 301 27.24 -0.92 -13.66
N PRO A 302 26.97 -1.21 -12.37
CA PRO A 302 28.01 -1.40 -11.37
C PRO A 302 29.06 -2.42 -11.81
N SER A 303 30.33 -2.11 -11.57
CA SER A 303 31.45 -2.99 -11.84
C SER A 303 31.72 -3.91 -10.65
N ILE A 304 31.77 -5.23 -10.91
CA ILE A 304 32.01 -6.28 -9.92
C ILE A 304 33.34 -6.94 -10.26
N SER A 305 34.39 -6.65 -9.49
CA SER A 305 35.78 -7.04 -9.81
C SER A 305 36.22 -8.34 -9.15
N ASN A 306 35.78 -8.59 -7.92
CA ASN A 306 36.25 -9.71 -7.10
C ASN A 306 35.08 -10.37 -6.38
N VAL A 307 34.86 -11.68 -6.61
CA VAL A 307 33.80 -12.48 -5.99
C VAL A 307 34.42 -13.79 -5.51
N TRP A 308 34.36 -14.05 -4.21
CA TRP A 308 34.97 -15.24 -3.60
C TRP A 308 34.22 -15.64 -2.33
N CYS A 309 34.58 -16.79 -1.75
CA CYS A 309 34.04 -17.26 -0.49
C CYS A 309 35.12 -17.89 0.39
N GLU A 310 34.88 -17.86 1.70
CA GLU A 310 35.76 -18.44 2.71
C GLU A 310 34.88 -19.21 3.74
N PRO A 311 35.16 -20.50 3.99
CA PRO A 311 36.07 -21.37 3.24
C PRO A 311 35.52 -21.77 1.84
N THR A 312 36.37 -22.29 0.96
CA THR A 312 35.97 -22.82 -0.37
C THR A 312 35.49 -24.27 -0.32
N THR A 313 35.78 -24.97 0.78
CA THR A 313 35.32 -26.32 1.07
C THR A 313 34.91 -26.39 2.53
N VAL A 314 33.73 -26.93 2.80
CA VAL A 314 33.16 -27.04 4.14
C VAL A 314 32.40 -28.36 4.27
N GLU A 315 32.35 -28.95 5.47
CA GLU A 315 31.49 -30.10 5.73
C GLU A 315 30.03 -29.66 5.91
N VAL A 316 29.10 -30.62 5.79
CA VAL A 316 27.68 -30.38 6.13
C VAL A 316 27.58 -29.78 7.54
N GLY A 317 26.71 -28.79 7.69
CA GLY A 317 26.52 -28.05 8.94
C GLY A 317 27.43 -26.84 9.13
N GLY A 318 28.51 -26.73 8.35
CA GLY A 318 29.41 -25.59 8.42
C GLY A 318 28.90 -24.33 7.70
N ASP A 319 29.58 -23.22 8.00
CA ASP A 319 29.23 -21.89 7.52
C ASP A 319 30.19 -21.44 6.40
N VAL A 320 29.66 -20.73 5.40
CA VAL A 320 30.44 -20.16 4.29
C VAL A 320 30.13 -18.68 4.16
N THR A 321 31.16 -17.84 4.22
CA THR A 321 30.99 -16.40 3.97
C THR A 321 31.43 -16.06 2.56
N THR A 322 30.51 -15.50 1.78
CA THR A 322 30.76 -14.98 0.44
C THR A 322 31.11 -13.50 0.51
N TYR A 323 31.96 -13.04 -0.41
CA TYR A 323 32.45 -11.67 -0.50
C TYR A 323 32.36 -11.16 -1.94
N ALA A 324 32.12 -9.85 -2.08
CA ALA A 324 32.18 -9.17 -3.36
C ALA A 324 32.70 -7.73 -3.24
N GLU A 325 33.52 -7.31 -4.19
CA GLU A 325 33.90 -5.91 -4.40
C GLU A 325 33.06 -5.31 -5.53
N VAL A 326 32.33 -4.25 -5.21
CA VAL A 326 31.39 -3.59 -6.13
C VAL A 326 31.65 -2.10 -6.11
N THR A 327 31.85 -1.52 -7.29
CA THR A 327 32.08 -0.08 -7.48
C THR A 327 31.15 0.46 -8.54
N ASP A 328 30.74 1.72 -8.37
CA ASP A 328 29.87 2.43 -9.31
C ASP A 328 30.09 3.94 -9.16
N ASP A 329 29.93 4.69 -10.26
CA ASP A 329 30.14 6.14 -10.29
C ASP A 329 29.07 6.92 -9.50
N THR A 330 27.85 6.38 -9.38
CA THR A 330 26.75 6.95 -8.59
C THR A 330 26.64 6.36 -7.19
N GLY A 331 27.43 5.33 -6.90
CA GLY A 331 27.34 4.52 -5.69
C GLY A 331 26.39 3.33 -5.83
N VAL A 332 26.46 2.41 -4.88
CA VAL A 332 25.75 1.12 -4.96
C VAL A 332 24.52 1.15 -4.06
N TYR A 333 23.34 0.83 -4.62
CA TYR A 333 22.09 0.79 -3.87
C TYR A 333 21.89 -0.50 -3.11
N ASN A 334 22.05 -1.63 -3.79
CA ASN A 334 22.02 -2.94 -3.16
C ASN A 334 22.87 -3.96 -3.93
N VAL A 335 23.28 -4.99 -3.19
CA VAL A 335 24.03 -6.13 -3.72
C VAL A 335 23.34 -7.40 -3.26
N THR A 336 22.99 -8.25 -4.21
CA THR A 336 22.25 -9.50 -4.01
C THR A 336 23.12 -10.67 -4.40
N LEU A 337 23.30 -11.61 -3.48
CA LEU A 337 23.88 -12.91 -3.74
C LEU A 337 22.80 -13.87 -4.25
N ILE A 338 23.08 -14.59 -5.32
CA ILE A 338 22.23 -15.63 -5.87
C ILE A 338 23.00 -16.94 -5.76
N ILE A 339 22.47 -17.90 -5.02
CA ILE A 339 23.06 -19.24 -4.86
C ILE A 339 22.16 -20.27 -5.49
N THR A 340 22.77 -21.21 -6.18
CA THR A 340 22.15 -22.41 -6.75
C THR A 340 22.72 -23.61 -6.01
N LYS A 341 21.85 -24.32 -5.30
CA LYS A 341 22.16 -25.54 -4.56
C LYS A 341 22.41 -26.72 -5.53
N PRO A 342 23.00 -27.84 -5.06
CA PRO A 342 23.21 -29.04 -5.88
C PRO A 342 21.92 -29.64 -6.48
N ASN A 343 20.76 -29.40 -5.86
CA ASN A 343 19.44 -29.82 -6.34
C ASN A 343 18.81 -28.84 -7.36
N ASN A 344 19.57 -27.86 -7.87
CA ASN A 344 19.13 -26.77 -8.74
C ASN A 344 18.13 -25.77 -8.12
N GLU A 345 17.88 -25.82 -6.81
CA GLU A 345 17.11 -24.77 -6.14
C GLU A 345 17.95 -23.49 -6.04
N THR A 346 17.31 -22.34 -6.25
CA THR A 346 17.98 -21.04 -6.18
C THR A 346 17.46 -20.19 -5.04
N GLU A 347 18.38 -19.58 -4.30
CA GLU A 347 18.10 -18.69 -3.17
C GLU A 347 18.79 -17.35 -3.38
N ARG A 348 18.17 -16.29 -2.83
CA ARG A 348 18.61 -14.91 -3.00
C ARG A 348 18.78 -14.25 -1.66
N TYR A 349 19.94 -13.66 -1.44
CA TYR A 349 20.30 -13.04 -0.17
C TYR A 349 20.81 -11.62 -0.38
N LEU A 350 20.40 -10.70 0.48
CA LEU A 350 20.97 -9.36 0.50
C LEU A 350 22.34 -9.41 1.18
N MET A 351 23.36 -8.89 0.52
CA MET A 351 24.70 -8.78 1.09
C MET A 351 24.78 -7.55 2.00
N LYS A 352 25.56 -7.66 3.08
CA LYS A 352 25.87 -6.57 4.01
C LYS A 352 27.16 -5.88 3.56
N PHE A 353 27.26 -4.55 3.72
CA PHE A 353 28.46 -3.80 3.39
C PHE A 353 29.37 -3.61 4.61
N ASP A 354 30.60 -4.11 4.55
CA ASP A 354 31.64 -3.87 5.54
C ASP A 354 32.39 -2.56 5.21
N LYS A 355 32.09 -1.51 5.98
CA LYS A 355 32.70 -0.18 5.80
C LYS A 355 34.20 -0.15 6.07
N THR A 356 34.73 -1.08 6.88
CA THR A 356 36.15 -1.07 7.26
C THR A 356 37.03 -1.69 6.17
N LYS A 357 36.49 -2.70 5.48
CA LYS A 357 37.19 -3.45 4.43
C LYS A 357 36.75 -3.07 3.01
N GLY A 358 35.70 -2.26 2.86
CA GLY A 358 35.21 -1.80 1.56
C GLY A 358 34.60 -2.90 0.69
N ARG A 359 34.02 -3.94 1.30
CA ARG A 359 33.51 -5.13 0.60
C ARG A 359 32.13 -5.55 1.07
N TRP A 360 31.36 -6.14 0.18
CA TRP A 360 30.05 -6.74 0.48
C TRP A 360 30.25 -8.18 0.91
N TYR A 361 29.46 -8.65 1.87
CA TYR A 361 29.53 -10.03 2.34
C TYR A 361 28.17 -10.61 2.76
N HIS A 362 28.05 -11.93 2.68
CA HIS A 362 26.92 -12.66 3.24
C HIS A 362 27.38 -14.03 3.73
N THR A 363 26.97 -14.40 4.95
CA THR A 363 27.30 -15.68 5.58
C THR A 363 26.12 -16.64 5.46
N LEU A 364 26.36 -17.75 4.77
CA LEU A 364 25.47 -18.90 4.72
C LEU A 364 25.77 -19.76 5.93
N THR A 365 24.73 -20.11 6.68
CA THR A 365 24.86 -20.88 7.91
C THR A 365 24.24 -22.27 7.77
N SER A 366 24.84 -23.27 8.41
CA SER A 366 24.26 -24.62 8.54
C SER A 366 23.85 -25.26 7.21
N LEU A 367 24.80 -25.39 6.29
CA LEU A 367 24.55 -25.95 4.95
C LEU A 367 24.26 -27.45 5.00
N LYS A 368 23.10 -27.89 4.49
CA LYS A 368 22.59 -29.26 4.68
C LYS A 368 22.85 -30.25 3.54
N ASN A 369 22.98 -29.77 2.30
CA ASN A 369 23.06 -30.64 1.14
C ASN A 369 24.52 -30.78 0.69
N PRO A 370 25.12 -31.98 0.68
CA PRO A 370 26.45 -32.15 0.12
C PRO A 370 26.41 -31.95 -1.41
N GLY A 371 27.48 -31.40 -1.96
CA GLY A 371 27.65 -31.18 -3.39
C GLY A 371 28.22 -29.80 -3.74
N VAL A 372 28.23 -29.50 -5.05
CA VAL A 372 28.75 -28.25 -5.58
C VAL A 372 27.67 -27.18 -5.55
N TYR A 373 27.93 -26.10 -4.83
CA TYR A 373 27.10 -24.90 -4.84
C TYR A 373 27.66 -23.92 -5.85
N THR A 374 26.80 -23.35 -6.68
CA THR A 374 27.16 -22.29 -7.64
C THR A 374 26.55 -20.99 -7.18
N TYR A 375 27.29 -19.89 -7.21
CA TYR A 375 26.78 -18.58 -6.81
C TYR A 375 27.24 -17.46 -7.74
N SER A 376 26.44 -16.40 -7.82
CA SER A 376 26.77 -15.15 -8.51
C SER A 376 26.27 -13.96 -7.71
N VAL A 377 26.86 -12.81 -7.95
CA VAL A 377 26.54 -11.56 -7.27
C VAL A 377 25.95 -10.59 -8.28
N THR A 378 24.81 -9.99 -7.93
CA THR A 378 24.14 -8.98 -8.73
C THR A 378 24.11 -7.67 -7.95
N ALA A 379 24.59 -6.59 -8.55
CA ALA A 379 24.59 -5.25 -7.95
C ALA A 379 23.65 -4.31 -8.72
N VAL A 380 23.03 -3.38 -8.00
CA VAL A 380 22.22 -2.31 -8.55
C VAL A 380 22.78 -0.97 -8.08
N ASP A 381 22.96 -0.04 -9.00
CA ASP A 381 23.46 1.31 -8.72
C ASP A 381 22.45 2.20 -7.97
N SER A 382 22.92 3.38 -7.57
CA SER A 382 22.10 4.42 -6.94
C SER A 382 21.51 5.42 -7.93
N SER A 383 21.72 5.22 -9.23
CA SER A 383 21.17 6.07 -10.28
C SER A 383 19.64 5.96 -10.32
N TYR A 384 18.99 6.95 -10.95
CA TYR A 384 17.54 6.90 -11.19
C TYR A 384 17.14 5.68 -12.04
N LEU A 385 18.02 5.25 -12.95
CA LEU A 385 17.77 4.16 -13.89
C LEU A 385 17.98 2.77 -13.28
N ARG A 386 18.64 2.67 -12.11
CA ARG A 386 18.87 1.40 -11.41
C ARG A 386 19.60 0.39 -12.28
N ASN A 387 20.72 0.80 -12.88
CA ASN A 387 21.50 -0.07 -13.75
C ASN A 387 22.00 -1.28 -12.96
N ARG A 388 22.03 -2.45 -13.61
CA ARG A 388 22.27 -3.75 -12.97
C ARG A 388 23.48 -4.44 -13.57
N GLY A 389 24.45 -4.77 -12.73
CA GLY A 389 25.61 -5.61 -13.07
C GLY A 389 25.49 -6.99 -12.42
N THR A 390 25.96 -8.04 -13.11
CA THR A 390 26.00 -9.41 -12.58
C THR A 390 27.38 -9.99 -12.80
N SER A 391 27.93 -10.66 -11.78
CA SER A 391 29.22 -11.34 -11.83
C SER A 391 29.14 -12.66 -12.61
N ASN A 392 30.30 -13.21 -12.93
CA ASN A 392 30.40 -14.61 -13.35
C ASN A 392 29.98 -15.54 -12.20
N ASN A 393 29.64 -16.79 -12.57
CA ASN A 393 29.35 -17.84 -11.60
C ASN A 393 30.65 -18.35 -10.97
N VAL A 394 30.65 -18.46 -9.64
CA VAL A 394 31.73 -19.04 -8.81
C VAL A 394 31.15 -20.25 -8.08
N THR A 395 32.00 -21.20 -7.67
CA THR A 395 31.56 -22.41 -6.97
C THR A 395 32.29 -22.61 -5.66
N PHE A 396 31.65 -23.32 -4.73
CA PHE A 396 32.27 -23.88 -3.54
C PHE A 396 31.71 -25.28 -3.27
N LEU A 397 32.43 -26.09 -2.50
CA LEU A 397 32.10 -27.50 -2.26
C LEU A 397 31.63 -27.71 -0.83
N VAL A 398 30.50 -28.39 -0.66
CA VAL A 398 30.07 -28.94 0.62
C VAL A 398 30.30 -30.45 0.60
N THR A 399 31.17 -30.95 1.49
CA THR A 399 31.48 -32.39 1.62
C THR A 399 30.56 -33.06 2.63
N GLU A 400 30.51 -34.39 2.59
CA GLU A 400 29.85 -35.18 3.64
C GLU A 400 30.53 -34.93 5.00
N ASP A 401 29.78 -35.23 6.06
CA ASP A 401 30.24 -35.06 7.43
C ASP A 401 31.04 -36.27 7.91
N HIS A 402 32.25 -36.00 8.37
CA HIS A 402 33.20 -36.99 8.88
C HIS A 402 33.66 -36.66 10.31
N THR A 403 33.08 -35.62 10.92
CA THR A 403 33.47 -35.14 12.23
C THR A 403 32.59 -35.83 13.28
N PRO A 404 33.16 -36.61 14.22
CA PRO A 404 32.38 -37.21 15.30
C PRO A 404 31.80 -36.17 16.27
N PRO A 405 30.69 -36.51 16.97
CA PRO A 405 30.10 -35.61 17.94
C PRO A 405 31.10 -35.29 19.06
N GLU A 406 31.12 -34.03 19.46
CA GLU A 406 31.95 -33.53 20.54
C GLU A 406 31.23 -33.80 21.87
N LEU A 407 31.80 -34.71 22.67
CA LEU A 407 31.36 -34.98 24.04
C LEU A 407 32.12 -34.04 24.98
N ILE A 408 31.40 -33.08 25.56
CA ILE A 408 31.94 -31.98 26.36
C ILE A 408 32.13 -32.41 27.82
N ASP A 409 31.09 -33.03 28.41
CA ASP A 409 31.13 -33.46 29.81
C ASP A 409 30.14 -34.59 30.08
N VAL A 410 30.43 -35.43 31.09
CA VAL A 410 29.61 -36.54 31.58
C VAL A 410 29.72 -36.61 33.10
N TRP A 411 28.59 -36.56 33.79
CA TRP A 411 28.55 -36.66 35.26
C TRP A 411 27.34 -37.44 35.77
N LEU A 412 27.42 -37.86 37.02
CA LEU A 412 26.41 -38.67 37.71
C LEU A 412 25.93 -37.94 38.97
N THR A 413 24.63 -38.03 39.26
CA THR A 413 24.05 -37.59 40.53
C THR A 413 23.33 -38.76 41.20
N PRO A 414 23.71 -39.15 42.43
CA PRO A 414 24.86 -38.69 43.23
C PRO A 414 26.21 -39.22 42.69
N GLU A 415 27.30 -38.47 42.87
CA GLU A 415 28.58 -38.69 42.19
C GLU A 415 29.37 -39.94 42.60
N ARG A 416 29.19 -40.45 43.83
CA ARG A 416 30.07 -41.51 44.39
C ARG A 416 29.32 -42.78 44.81
N ALA A 417 28.22 -42.63 45.53
CA ALA A 417 27.44 -43.75 46.04
C ALA A 417 25.95 -43.42 46.13
N GLN A 418 25.10 -44.44 45.99
CA GLN A 418 23.64 -44.35 46.11
C GLN A 418 23.08 -45.53 46.90
N VAL A 419 22.02 -45.29 47.67
CA VAL A 419 21.29 -46.36 48.38
C VAL A 419 20.54 -47.23 47.38
N LYS A 420 20.63 -48.55 47.53
CA LYS A 420 19.85 -49.52 46.77
C LYS A 420 18.36 -49.16 46.74
N GLY A 421 17.76 -49.21 45.55
CA GLY A 421 16.36 -48.85 45.32
C GLY A 421 16.09 -47.36 45.09
N ASN A 422 17.08 -46.47 45.31
CA ASN A 422 16.99 -45.08 44.91
C ASN A 422 17.42 -44.88 43.45
N GLU A 423 16.96 -43.77 42.87
CA GLU A 423 17.24 -43.41 41.48
C GLU A 423 18.62 -42.73 41.36
N ILE A 424 19.37 -43.09 40.33
CA ILE A 424 20.54 -42.35 39.86
C ILE A 424 20.18 -41.53 38.62
N GLN A 425 20.92 -40.44 38.38
CA GLN A 425 20.79 -39.64 37.17
C GLN A 425 22.16 -39.44 36.52
N ILE A 426 22.30 -39.90 35.28
CA ILE A 426 23.50 -39.70 34.45
C ILE A 426 23.23 -38.60 33.44
N TYR A 427 24.11 -37.63 33.36
CA TYR A 427 24.04 -36.50 32.44
C TYR A 427 25.20 -36.52 31.45
N ALA A 428 24.95 -36.06 30.23
CA ALA A 428 25.97 -35.87 29.22
C ALA A 428 25.68 -34.60 28.39
N ILE A 429 26.71 -33.80 28.14
CA ILE A 429 26.64 -32.63 27.23
C ILE A 429 27.38 -32.97 25.95
N LEU A 430 26.68 -32.89 24.82
CA LEU A 430 27.23 -33.20 23.50
C LEU A 430 26.82 -32.15 22.46
N HIS A 431 27.74 -31.81 21.56
CA HIS A 431 27.52 -30.90 20.45
C HIS A 431 28.03 -31.50 19.13
N ASP A 432 27.36 -31.18 18.01
CA ASP A 432 27.71 -31.72 16.70
C ASP A 432 27.32 -30.74 15.57
N ASN A 433 28.09 -30.73 14.47
CA ASN A 433 27.88 -29.85 13.32
C ASN A 433 26.63 -30.19 12.49
N VAL A 434 26.24 -31.47 12.41
CA VAL A 434 25.06 -31.93 11.66
C VAL A 434 23.90 -32.27 12.60
N GLY A 435 24.23 -32.61 13.85
CA GLY A 435 23.30 -32.91 14.92
C GLY A 435 23.40 -34.36 15.37
N ILE A 436 22.96 -34.61 16.60
CA ILE A 436 23.10 -35.91 17.26
C ILE A 436 21.89 -36.79 16.94
N LYS A 437 22.15 -38.01 16.47
CA LYS A 437 21.14 -39.01 16.12
C LYS A 437 20.62 -39.75 17.36
N TRP A 438 21.52 -40.22 18.21
CA TRP A 438 21.18 -40.90 19.46
C TRP A 438 22.34 -40.80 20.46
N VAL A 439 22.00 -40.90 21.75
CA VAL A 439 22.94 -40.98 22.87
C VAL A 439 22.50 -42.13 23.75
N ASN A 440 23.37 -43.10 23.98
CA ASN A 440 23.12 -44.23 24.86
C ASN A 440 24.12 -44.26 26.00
N VAL A 441 23.68 -44.71 27.16
CA VAL A 441 24.54 -45.07 28.28
C VAL A 441 24.57 -46.59 28.42
N THR A 442 25.77 -47.14 28.54
CA THR A 442 25.97 -48.56 28.86
C THR A 442 26.39 -48.67 30.31
N ILE A 443 25.61 -49.38 31.13
CA ILE A 443 25.89 -49.64 32.54
C ILE A 443 26.27 -51.12 32.69
N VAL A 444 27.34 -51.37 33.44
CA VAL A 444 27.81 -52.70 33.82
C VAL A 444 27.56 -52.88 35.32
N ASP A 445 26.77 -53.89 35.65
CA ASP A 445 26.40 -54.22 37.03
C ASP A 445 27.53 -55.00 37.76
N PRO A 446 27.46 -55.15 39.10
CA PRO A 446 28.46 -55.85 39.89
C PRO A 446 28.66 -57.32 39.52
N ASN A 447 27.66 -57.96 38.88
CA ASN A 447 27.73 -59.34 38.42
C ASN A 447 28.28 -59.45 36.98
N GLY A 448 28.66 -58.32 36.36
CA GLY A 448 29.17 -58.23 34.99
C GLY A 448 28.07 -58.20 33.92
N GLY A 449 26.80 -58.10 34.30
CA GLY A 449 25.69 -57.86 33.38
C GLY A 449 25.79 -56.48 32.75
N LYS A 450 25.52 -56.38 31.44
CA LYS A 450 25.58 -55.12 30.70
C LYS A 450 24.20 -54.73 30.20
N THR A 451 23.80 -53.51 30.49
CA THR A 451 22.56 -52.90 29.98
C THR A 451 22.91 -51.66 29.17
N GLU A 452 22.33 -51.53 27.99
CA GLU A 452 22.46 -50.35 27.14
C GLU A 452 21.10 -49.66 27.06
N ASN A 453 21.05 -48.39 27.45
CA ASN A 453 19.82 -47.61 27.52
C ASN A 453 20.00 -46.28 26.80
N THR A 454 18.95 -45.82 26.12
CA THR A 454 18.97 -44.51 25.45
C THR A 454 18.71 -43.38 26.44
N MET A 455 19.50 -42.31 26.34
CA MET A 455 19.37 -41.10 27.15
C MET A 455 18.30 -40.16 26.56
N GLU A 456 17.53 -39.52 27.43
CA GLU A 456 16.52 -38.51 27.06
C GLU A 456 17.17 -37.14 26.89
N LYS A 457 16.85 -36.41 25.82
CA LYS A 457 17.30 -35.03 25.64
C LYS A 457 16.50 -34.08 26.54
N VAL A 458 17.17 -33.40 27.47
CA VAL A 458 16.53 -32.51 28.45
C VAL A 458 16.61 -31.04 28.02
N GLU A 459 17.77 -30.62 27.50
CA GLU A 459 18.00 -29.25 27.01
C GLU A 459 18.70 -29.26 25.64
N GLU A 460 18.99 -28.08 25.08
CA GLU A 460 19.86 -27.96 23.91
C GLU A 460 21.25 -28.49 24.29
N ASN A 461 21.65 -29.61 23.68
CA ASN A 461 22.92 -30.34 23.90
C ASN A 461 23.04 -31.17 25.18
N THR A 462 22.05 -31.17 26.08
CA THR A 462 22.11 -31.92 27.35
C THR A 462 21.19 -33.15 27.33
N TYR A 463 21.75 -34.30 27.69
CA TYR A 463 21.07 -35.61 27.75
C TYR A 463 21.09 -36.16 29.17
N ARG A 464 20.03 -36.85 29.57
CA ARG A 464 19.87 -37.44 30.90
C ARG A 464 19.33 -38.87 30.81
N PHE A 465 19.84 -39.75 31.66
CA PHE A 465 19.29 -41.07 31.90
C PHE A 465 19.05 -41.26 33.40
N SER A 466 17.95 -41.93 33.75
CA SER A 466 17.64 -42.24 35.15
C SER A 466 17.24 -43.70 35.33
N GLU A 467 17.76 -44.35 36.37
CA GLU A 467 17.48 -45.77 36.68
C GLU A 467 17.61 -46.05 38.18
N THR A 468 16.93 -47.09 38.67
CA THR A 468 17.04 -47.57 40.04
C THR A 468 17.94 -48.81 40.14
N LEU A 469 18.80 -48.84 41.15
CA LEU A 469 19.80 -49.90 41.33
C LEU A 469 19.23 -51.04 42.18
N ASN A 470 19.38 -52.27 41.70
CA ASN A 470 18.83 -53.47 42.35
C ASN A 470 19.88 -54.39 42.99
N LEU A 471 21.17 -54.19 42.70
CA LEU A 471 22.28 -54.95 43.25
C LEU A 471 23.18 -54.03 44.07
N LEU A 472 23.89 -54.63 45.03
CA LEU A 472 24.91 -53.95 45.82
C LEU A 472 26.27 -54.15 45.16
N GLY A 473 27.15 -53.15 45.29
CA GLY A 473 28.52 -53.19 44.80
C GLY A 473 28.83 -52.18 43.69
N ARG A 474 29.93 -52.42 42.99
CA ARG A 474 30.48 -51.51 41.97
C ARG A 474 29.69 -51.55 40.66
N TYR A 475 29.23 -50.39 40.22
CA TYR A 475 28.72 -50.19 38.87
C TYR A 475 29.73 -49.39 38.04
N THR A 476 29.86 -49.71 36.76
CA THR A 476 30.65 -48.91 35.81
C THR A 476 29.79 -48.51 34.62
N PHE A 477 30.01 -47.33 34.04
CA PHE A 477 29.27 -46.88 32.88
C PHE A 477 30.12 -46.07 31.91
N TYR A 478 29.68 -46.01 30.65
CA TYR A 478 30.19 -45.07 29.67
C TYR A 478 29.05 -44.62 28.76
N VAL A 479 29.17 -43.41 28.22
CA VAL A 479 28.22 -42.81 27.28
C VAL A 479 28.76 -42.99 25.87
N SER A 480 27.89 -43.33 24.94
CA SER A 480 28.18 -43.41 23.51
C SER A 480 27.17 -42.61 22.72
N ALA A 481 27.63 -41.91 21.69
CA ALA A 481 26.78 -41.09 20.86
C ALA A 481 27.13 -41.24 19.39
N SER A 482 26.11 -41.07 18.55
CA SER A 482 26.23 -41.06 17.10
C SER A 482 25.65 -39.76 16.55
N ASP A 483 26.33 -39.14 15.60
CA ASP A 483 25.74 -38.08 14.79
C ASP A 483 24.77 -38.65 13.72
N LEU A 484 24.16 -37.77 12.93
CA LEU A 484 23.29 -38.15 11.82
C LEU A 484 24.04 -38.81 10.65
N ALA A 485 25.33 -38.55 10.49
CA ALA A 485 26.19 -39.13 9.46
C ALA A 485 26.71 -40.55 9.82
N GLY A 486 26.59 -40.95 11.09
CA GLY A 486 27.03 -42.22 11.63
C GLY A 486 28.42 -42.19 12.26
N ASN A 487 29.06 -41.04 12.46
CA ASN A 487 30.30 -40.99 13.22
C ASN A 487 29.98 -41.12 14.72
N MET A 488 30.91 -41.75 15.45
CA MET A 488 30.68 -42.23 16.81
C MET A 488 31.68 -41.64 17.79
N LYS A 489 31.21 -41.31 19.00
CA LYS A 489 32.04 -40.91 20.13
C LYS A 489 31.69 -41.72 21.37
N TYR A 490 32.70 -42.04 22.17
CA TYR A 490 32.58 -42.69 23.46
C TYR A 490 33.19 -41.81 24.55
N SER A 491 32.58 -41.77 25.73
CA SER A 491 33.17 -41.18 26.92
C SER A 491 34.24 -42.10 27.51
N GLU A 492 34.98 -41.58 28.49
CA GLU A 492 35.77 -42.41 29.39
C GLU A 492 34.84 -43.29 30.26
N LEU A 493 35.44 -44.30 30.91
CA LEU A 493 34.71 -45.17 31.82
C LEU A 493 34.56 -44.47 33.18
N HIS A 494 33.34 -44.38 33.68
CA HIS A 494 33.01 -43.86 35.01
C HIS A 494 32.53 -44.98 35.92
N ASP A 495 32.66 -44.83 37.23
CA ASP A 495 32.20 -45.81 38.21
C ASP A 495 31.55 -45.17 39.44
N PHE A 496 30.63 -45.92 40.07
CA PHE A 496 29.93 -45.51 41.29
C PHE A 496 29.50 -46.74 42.10
N TRP A 497 29.18 -46.54 43.38
CA TRP A 497 28.85 -47.61 44.31
C TRP A 497 27.37 -47.67 44.67
N ALA A 498 26.81 -48.88 44.77
CA ALA A 498 25.47 -49.12 45.31
C ALA A 498 25.58 -49.79 46.68
N THR A 499 25.04 -49.16 47.73
CA THR A 499 25.15 -49.61 49.14
C THR A 499 23.77 -49.74 49.80
N GLU A 500 23.69 -50.42 50.95
CA GLU A 500 22.48 -50.45 51.77
C GLU A 500 22.27 -49.15 52.56
N ASN A 501 23.34 -48.44 52.91
CA ASN A 501 23.29 -47.25 53.75
C ASN A 501 24.37 -46.22 53.33
N LEU A 502 24.00 -44.95 53.29
CA LEU A 502 24.95 -43.85 53.03
C LEU A 502 25.46 -43.17 54.32
N ASN A 503 24.93 -43.58 55.48
CA ASN A 503 25.37 -43.06 56.75
C ASN A 503 26.73 -43.68 57.15
N ASP A 504 27.27 -43.11 58.21
CA ASP A 504 28.40 -43.60 58.98
C ASP A 504 27.80 -44.21 60.26
N THR A 505 27.71 -45.55 60.30
CA THR A 505 26.93 -46.28 61.30
C THR A 505 27.59 -46.28 62.68
N ASP A 506 28.92 -46.23 62.75
CA ASP A 506 29.67 -46.20 63.99
C ASP A 506 30.24 -44.82 64.39
N ASN A 507 30.00 -43.80 63.55
CA ASN A 507 30.34 -42.39 63.70
C ASN A 507 31.85 -42.10 63.73
N ASP A 508 32.63 -42.79 62.91
CA ASP A 508 34.07 -42.58 62.78
C ASP A 508 34.48 -41.58 61.66
N HIS A 509 33.48 -41.03 60.97
CA HIS A 509 33.53 -40.14 59.81
C HIS A 509 33.87 -40.80 58.47
N ILE A 510 33.90 -42.13 58.41
CA ILE A 510 33.92 -42.90 57.17
C ILE A 510 32.50 -43.44 56.91
N PRO A 511 31.93 -43.24 55.72
CA PRO A 511 30.61 -43.81 55.42
C PRO A 511 30.67 -45.33 55.20
N ASP A 512 29.60 -46.03 55.59
CA ASP A 512 29.44 -47.49 55.44
C ASP A 512 29.80 -48.00 54.04
N TRP A 513 29.45 -47.23 53.00
CA TRP A 513 29.71 -47.64 51.60
C TRP A 513 31.20 -47.70 51.25
N TRP A 514 32.01 -46.84 51.87
CA TRP A 514 33.45 -46.79 51.63
C TRP A 514 34.12 -47.95 52.38
N GLU A 515 33.68 -48.22 53.61
CA GLU A 515 34.12 -49.37 54.39
C GLU A 515 33.76 -50.69 53.70
N GLU A 516 32.51 -50.84 53.24
CA GLU A 516 32.05 -51.98 52.44
C GLU A 516 32.86 -52.17 51.15
N ARG A 517 33.29 -51.08 50.51
CA ARG A 517 34.08 -51.12 49.27
C ARG A 517 35.45 -51.72 49.50
N TYR A 518 36.10 -51.38 50.60
CA TYR A 518 37.47 -51.82 50.91
C TYR A 518 37.53 -53.01 51.87
N GLY A 519 36.39 -53.46 52.39
CA GLY A 519 36.26 -54.64 53.24
C GLY A 519 36.45 -54.38 54.73
N PHE A 520 36.31 -53.13 55.16
CA PHE A 520 36.27 -52.71 56.56
C PHE A 520 34.89 -53.00 57.19
N ASP A 521 34.75 -52.89 58.51
CA ASP A 521 33.54 -53.29 59.24
C ASP A 521 32.74 -52.04 59.65
N PRO A 522 31.58 -51.73 59.02
CA PRO A 522 30.80 -50.52 59.27
C PRO A 522 30.24 -50.33 60.69
N TYR A 523 30.59 -51.23 61.61
CA TYR A 523 30.20 -51.20 63.02
C TYR A 523 31.41 -51.07 63.96
N ASN A 524 32.62 -50.95 63.44
CA ASN A 524 33.87 -50.91 64.18
C ASN A 524 34.64 -49.58 63.98
N PRO A 525 34.44 -48.56 64.84
CA PRO A 525 34.95 -47.20 64.62
C PRO A 525 36.47 -47.05 64.81
N MET A 526 37.17 -48.17 65.01
CA MET A 526 38.62 -48.23 65.19
C MET A 526 39.34 -48.53 63.89
N ASP A 527 38.67 -49.08 62.86
CA ASP A 527 39.31 -49.31 61.57
C ASP A 527 39.58 -48.00 60.82
N ALA A 528 38.83 -46.91 61.03
CA ALA A 528 39.21 -45.57 60.56
C ALA A 528 40.59 -45.07 61.02
N LYS A 529 41.16 -45.69 62.07
CA LYS A 529 42.49 -45.38 62.63
C LYS A 529 43.53 -46.45 62.30
N GLY A 530 43.18 -47.43 61.49
CA GLY A 530 44.10 -48.40 60.93
C GLY A 530 45.12 -47.73 60.01
N ASP A 531 45.85 -48.58 59.32
CA ASP A 531 46.85 -48.26 58.30
C ASP A 531 47.08 -49.60 57.60
N GLU A 532 46.03 -50.12 56.95
CA GLU A 532 45.94 -51.49 56.44
C GLU A 532 47.04 -51.79 55.41
N ASP A 533 47.43 -50.79 54.61
CA ASP A 533 48.50 -50.90 53.63
C ASP A 533 49.89 -50.51 54.17
N GLY A 534 49.96 -49.93 55.38
CA GLY A 534 51.18 -49.63 56.13
C GLY A 534 51.96 -48.43 55.55
N ASP A 535 51.29 -47.57 54.80
CA ASP A 535 51.90 -46.45 54.11
C ASP A 535 52.10 -45.24 55.04
N GLY A 536 51.36 -45.18 56.15
CA GLY A 536 51.43 -44.14 57.18
C GLY A 536 50.25 -43.15 57.18
N TYR A 537 49.29 -43.30 56.26
CA TYR A 537 47.96 -42.71 56.37
C TYR A 537 46.98 -43.70 56.97
N ASN A 538 46.01 -43.18 57.72
CA ASN A 538 44.90 -43.99 58.19
C ASN A 538 43.73 -43.90 57.22
N GLU A 539 42.82 -44.87 57.31
CA GLU A 539 41.70 -45.06 56.40
C GLU A 539 40.81 -43.80 56.35
N LEU A 540 40.68 -43.06 57.46
CA LEU A 540 39.96 -41.79 57.48
C LEU A 540 40.67 -40.70 56.65
N THR A 541 42.00 -40.61 56.75
CA THR A 541 42.79 -39.68 55.94
C THR A 541 42.68 -40.06 54.47
N GLU A 542 42.77 -41.35 54.16
CA GLU A 542 42.65 -41.87 52.81
C GLU A 542 41.28 -41.62 52.21
N TYR A 543 40.20 -41.78 52.99
CA TYR A 543 38.86 -41.41 52.56
C TYR A 543 38.74 -39.92 52.22
N ASN A 544 39.29 -39.03 53.07
CA ASN A 544 39.23 -37.59 52.87
C ASN A 544 40.06 -37.12 51.66
N GLU A 545 41.20 -37.75 51.42
CA GLU A 545 42.11 -37.45 50.30
C GLU A 545 41.75 -38.23 49.01
N GLY A 546 40.85 -39.21 49.09
CA GLY A 546 40.41 -40.04 47.96
C GLY A 546 41.43 -41.09 47.52
N LEU A 547 42.22 -41.61 48.47
CA LEU A 547 43.26 -42.62 48.29
C LEU A 547 42.69 -44.06 48.40
N ASP A 548 43.50 -45.06 48.03
CA ASP A 548 43.11 -46.48 48.09
C ASP A 548 43.74 -47.15 49.34
N PRO A 549 42.95 -47.46 50.39
CA PRO A 549 43.42 -47.98 51.68
C PRO A 549 44.04 -49.37 51.66
N LEU A 550 44.09 -50.00 50.48
CA LEU A 550 44.74 -51.29 50.27
C LEU A 550 46.02 -51.15 49.43
N GLN A 551 46.41 -49.94 49.03
CA GLN A 551 47.55 -49.68 48.15
C GLN A 551 48.41 -48.53 48.66
N PRO A 552 49.68 -48.80 49.05
CA PRO A 552 50.52 -47.77 49.65
C PRO A 552 50.82 -46.65 48.66
N ASP A 553 50.24 -45.47 48.93
CA ASP A 553 50.37 -44.25 48.14
C ASP A 553 51.59 -43.41 48.57
N THR A 554 52.03 -43.62 49.81
CA THR A 554 53.16 -42.95 50.44
C THR A 554 54.21 -43.95 50.96
N VAL A 555 55.36 -43.44 51.41
CA VAL A 555 56.35 -44.26 52.14
C VAL A 555 56.59 -43.61 53.49
N PHE A 556 56.01 -44.19 54.54
CA PHE A 556 56.01 -43.67 55.91
C PHE A 556 55.32 -42.28 56.05
N GLY A 557 54.19 -42.07 55.37
CA GLY A 557 53.37 -40.87 55.43
C GLY A 557 53.91 -39.69 54.63
N PHE A 558 54.93 -39.93 53.81
CA PHE A 558 55.50 -38.93 52.89
C PHE A 558 55.20 -39.29 51.44
N SER A 559 54.65 -38.33 50.71
CA SER A 559 54.47 -38.46 49.27
C SER A 559 55.82 -38.62 48.55
N GLN A 560 55.80 -39.20 47.34
CA GLN A 560 57.02 -39.34 46.53
C GLN A 560 57.73 -37.99 46.33
N ASN A 561 56.98 -36.91 46.16
CA ASN A 561 57.53 -35.55 46.03
C ASN A 561 58.20 -35.10 47.32
N GLU A 562 57.59 -35.29 48.48
CA GLU A 562 58.20 -34.96 49.77
C GLU A 562 59.47 -35.77 50.01
N LEU A 563 59.48 -37.05 49.66
CA LEU A 563 60.69 -37.89 49.74
C LEU A 563 61.79 -37.43 48.78
N THR A 564 61.45 -36.99 47.57
CA THR A 564 62.46 -36.39 46.66
C THR A 564 63.03 -35.09 47.22
N VAL A 565 62.22 -34.26 47.86
CA VAL A 565 62.68 -33.03 48.51
C VAL A 565 63.55 -33.36 49.72
N ILE A 566 63.11 -34.27 50.58
CA ILE A 566 63.87 -34.71 51.76
C ILE A 566 65.21 -35.31 51.31
N SER A 567 65.22 -36.19 50.32
CA SER A 567 66.46 -36.79 49.81
C SER A 567 67.36 -35.75 49.12
N ALA A 568 66.83 -34.79 48.36
CA ALA A 568 67.60 -33.70 47.77
C ALA A 568 68.23 -32.79 48.84
N VAL A 569 67.48 -32.45 49.90
CA VAL A 569 67.98 -31.67 51.04
C VAL A 569 69.05 -32.46 51.79
N LEU A 570 68.86 -33.77 52.00
CA LEU A 570 69.83 -34.62 52.65
C LEU A 570 71.13 -34.72 51.84
N ILE A 571 71.02 -34.88 50.51
CA ILE A 571 72.16 -34.89 49.59
C ILE A 571 72.88 -33.54 49.64
N LEU A 572 72.15 -32.42 49.57
CA LEU A 572 72.73 -31.09 49.63
C LEU A 572 73.47 -30.87 50.96
N PHE A 573 72.86 -31.30 52.07
CA PHE A 573 73.45 -31.21 53.41
C PHE A 573 74.74 -32.05 53.52
N ILE A 574 74.73 -33.28 53.00
CA ILE A 574 75.93 -34.12 52.91
C ILE A 574 77.00 -33.45 52.03
N LEU A 575 76.60 -32.82 50.92
CA LEU A 575 77.50 -32.14 49.99
C LEU A 575 78.15 -30.91 50.66
N VAL A 576 77.40 -30.14 51.44
CA VAL A 576 77.95 -29.05 52.27
C VAL A 576 78.92 -29.59 53.31
N ILE A 577 78.58 -30.68 54.02
CA ILE A 577 79.50 -31.31 54.99
C ILE A 577 80.79 -31.77 54.31
N VAL A 578 80.70 -32.43 53.16
CA VAL A 578 81.86 -32.90 52.39
C VAL A 578 82.71 -31.72 51.91
N LEU A 579 82.11 -30.67 51.37
CA LEU A 579 82.82 -29.45 50.97
C LEU A 579 83.49 -28.76 52.16
N SER A 580 82.84 -28.74 53.32
CA SER A 580 83.39 -28.21 54.57
C SER A 580 84.60 -29.03 55.02
N LEU A 581 84.52 -30.36 54.99
CA LEU A 581 85.62 -31.26 55.32
C LEU A 581 86.79 -31.15 54.32
N VAL A 582 86.52 -30.96 53.03
CA VAL A 582 87.54 -30.73 51.99
C VAL A 582 88.21 -29.37 52.18
N ALA A 583 87.47 -28.34 52.57
CA ALA A 583 88.01 -27.02 52.88
C ALA A 583 88.95 -27.06 54.10
N ILE A 584 88.55 -27.77 55.17
CA ILE A 584 89.37 -27.98 56.37
C ILE A 584 90.66 -28.78 56.06
N ARG A 585 90.66 -29.64 55.05
CA ARG A 585 91.84 -30.42 54.63
C ARG A 585 92.81 -29.64 53.73
N ARG A 586 92.41 -28.48 53.21
CA ARG A 586 93.21 -27.59 52.35
C ARG A 586 93.75 -26.34 53.07
N SER A 587 93.28 -26.06 54.28
CA SER A 587 93.91 -25.15 55.25
C SER A 587 94.95 -25.91 56.09
#